data_AF-A0AA89X5Z5-F1
#
_entry.id   AF-A0AA89X5Z5-F1
#
_cell.length_a   1.000
_cell.length_b   1.000
_cell.length_c   1.000
_cell.angle_alpha   90.00
_cell.angle_beta   90.00
_cell.angle_gamma   90.00
#
_symmetry.space_group_name_H-M   'P 1'
#
loop_
_entity.id
_entity.type
_entity.pdbx_description
1 polymer ?
#
loop_
_entity_poly.entity_id
_entity_poly.type
_entity_poly.pdbx_seq_one_letter_code
_entity_poly.pdbx_strand_id
1 'polypeptide(L)'
;MQVPATPETVEWTPYGYKHSPSKNLPWEEIVSSTRSGPAKYKPGINIEKLEREAYKNGMPSTHAKPWKLREYPQAIGASDGKLSYWVRIELSAGVIHGHPISEQEFRRLTS
;
A
#
# COMPACT_ATOMS: atom_id res chain seq x y z
N MET A 1 -26.38 -0.27 2.15
CA MET A 1 -25.52 0.91 1.87
C MET A 1 -24.84 0.68 0.54
N GLN A 2 -24.95 1.61 -0.39
CA GLN A 2 -24.42 1.46 -1.74
C GLN A 2 -22.93 1.74 -1.71
N VAL A 3 -22.10 0.72 -1.96
CA VAL A 3 -20.66 0.93 -2.16
C VAL A 3 -20.50 1.87 -3.36
N PRO A 4 -19.83 3.03 -3.22
CA PRO A 4 -19.63 3.93 -4.34
C PRO A 4 -18.85 3.18 -5.43
N ALA A 5 -19.31 3.32 -6.67
CA ALA A 5 -18.62 2.79 -7.83
C ALA A 5 -17.17 3.30 -7.81
N THR A 6 -16.23 2.41 -8.11
CA THR A 6 -14.81 2.78 -8.16
C THR A 6 -14.62 3.73 -9.35
N PRO A 7 -14.22 5.00 -9.16
CA PRO A 7 -14.05 5.95 -10.26
C PRO A 7 -13.08 5.39 -11.32
N GLU A 8 -13.50 5.47 -12.58
CA GLU A 8 -12.77 4.89 -13.73
C GLU A 8 -11.49 5.67 -14.07
N THR A 9 -11.44 6.95 -13.71
CA THR A 9 -10.28 7.84 -13.89
C THR A 9 -9.83 8.39 -12.54
N VAL A 10 -8.67 7.91 -12.06
CA VAL A 10 -8.00 8.42 -10.85
C VAL A 10 -6.60 8.90 -11.18
N GLU A 11 -6.20 10.01 -10.59
CA GLU A 11 -4.82 10.47 -10.61
C GLU A 11 -3.99 9.66 -9.61
N TRP A 12 -2.68 9.57 -9.82
CA TRP A 12 -1.76 8.88 -8.92
C TRP A 12 -0.71 9.86 -8.40
N THR A 13 -0.37 9.75 -7.12
CA THR A 13 0.73 10.53 -6.52
C THR A 13 1.67 9.64 -5.72
N PRO A 14 3.00 9.85 -5.80
CA PRO A 14 3.97 9.14 -4.97
C PRO A 14 3.94 9.57 -3.49
N TYR A 15 3.04 10.48 -3.11
CA TYR A 15 2.88 11.02 -1.76
C TYR A 15 4.23 11.43 -1.12
N GLY A 16 4.93 12.34 -1.81
CA GLY A 16 6.25 12.83 -1.39
C GLY A 16 7.36 11.77 -1.38
N TYR A 17 7.16 10.65 -2.09
CA TYR A 17 8.08 9.50 -2.13
C TYR A 17 8.37 8.88 -0.76
N LYS A 18 7.49 9.14 0.23
CA LYS A 18 7.68 8.69 1.62
C LYS A 18 7.80 7.17 1.74
N HIS A 19 7.10 6.44 0.88
CA HIS A 19 7.08 4.96 0.85
C HIS A 19 8.03 4.37 -0.19
N SER A 20 8.75 5.20 -0.96
CA SER A 20 9.75 4.70 -1.90
C SER A 20 10.95 4.12 -1.16
N PRO A 21 11.52 3.01 -1.65
CA PRO A 21 12.71 2.41 -1.06
C PRO A 21 13.92 3.34 -1.17
N SER A 22 14.81 3.25 -0.19
CA SER A 22 16.13 3.88 -0.26
C SER A 22 16.97 3.19 -1.33
N LYS A 23 17.53 3.94 -2.27
CA LYS A 23 18.34 3.38 -3.38
C LYS A 23 19.70 2.84 -2.93
N ASN A 24 20.19 3.28 -1.78
CA ASN A 24 21.55 3.02 -1.30
C ASN A 24 21.62 2.03 -0.12
N LEU A 25 20.48 1.50 0.34
CA LEU A 25 20.44 0.57 1.46
C LEU A 25 20.11 -0.85 0.99
N PRO A 26 20.71 -1.88 1.58
CA PRO A 26 20.32 -3.26 1.31
C PRO A 26 18.88 -3.50 1.79
N TRP A 27 18.21 -4.48 1.20
CA TRP A 27 16.79 -4.74 1.47
C TRP A 27 16.50 -5.00 2.96
N GLU A 28 17.37 -5.73 3.64
CA GLU A 28 17.22 -6.05 5.08
C GLU A 28 17.27 -4.79 5.96
N GLU A 29 18.11 -3.81 5.62
CA GLU A 29 18.17 -2.52 6.32
C GLU A 29 16.93 -1.66 6.04
N ILE A 30 16.41 -1.72 4.81
CA ILE A 30 15.14 -1.07 4.47
C ILE A 30 14.01 -1.68 5.32
N VAL A 31 13.93 -3.01 5.40
CA VAL A 31 12.96 -3.71 6.24
C VAL A 31 13.10 -3.27 7.69
N SER A 32 14.30 -3.32 8.26
CA SER A 32 14.57 -2.92 9.65
C SER A 32 14.18 -1.48 9.93
N SER A 33 14.41 -0.55 8.99
CA SER A 33 14.04 0.86 9.14
C SER A 33 12.53 1.08 9.30
N THR A 34 11.70 0.17 8.78
CA THR A 34 10.23 0.24 8.91
C THR A 34 9.71 -0.13 10.30
N ARG A 35 10.57 -0.61 11.20
CA ARG A 35 10.19 -0.91 12.60
C ARG A 35 9.80 0.36 13.38
N SER A 36 10.44 1.48 13.06
CA SER A 36 10.16 2.78 13.70
C SER A 36 9.93 3.89 12.68
N GLY A 37 10.13 3.59 11.40
CA GLY A 37 9.92 4.49 10.28
C GLY A 37 8.68 4.14 9.44
N PRO A 38 8.45 4.87 8.34
CA PRO A 38 7.35 4.58 7.44
C PRO A 38 7.54 3.25 6.72
N ALA A 39 6.43 2.61 6.34
CA ALA A 39 6.45 1.45 5.45
C ALA A 39 7.14 1.79 4.11
N LYS A 40 7.81 0.81 3.51
CA LYS A 40 8.61 0.98 2.28
C LYS A 40 8.28 -0.08 1.26
N TYR A 41 8.08 0.31 0.00
CA TYR A 41 7.99 -0.65 -1.10
C TYR A 41 9.33 -1.34 -1.33
N LYS A 42 9.29 -2.56 -1.88
CA LYS A 42 10.50 -3.30 -2.24
C LYS A 42 11.19 -2.63 -3.44
N PRO A 43 12.54 -2.52 -3.45
CA PRO A 43 13.27 -2.07 -4.63
C PRO A 43 12.89 -2.86 -5.89
N GLY A 44 12.71 -2.15 -7.01
CA GLY A 44 12.35 -2.73 -8.31
C GLY A 44 10.85 -2.87 -8.57
N ILE A 45 9.99 -2.55 -7.61
CA ILE A 45 8.54 -2.52 -7.84
C ILE A 45 8.12 -1.22 -8.55
N ASN A 46 7.27 -1.37 -9.56
CA ASN A 46 6.55 -0.26 -10.14
C ASN A 46 5.37 0.10 -9.22
N ILE A 47 5.59 1.06 -8.32
CA ILE A 47 4.64 1.47 -7.27
C ILE A 47 3.33 1.95 -7.89
N GLU A 48 3.38 2.86 -8.87
CA GLU A 48 2.18 3.38 -9.53
C GLU A 48 1.33 2.27 -10.12
N LYS A 49 1.95 1.37 -10.89
CA LYS A 49 1.24 0.24 -11.50
C LYS A 49 0.60 -0.65 -10.45
N LEU A 50 1.33 -0.98 -9.38
CA LEU A 50 0.84 -1.81 -8.28
C LEU A 50 -0.34 -1.15 -7.56
N GLU A 51 -0.25 0.14 -7.28
CA GLU A 51 -1.29 0.89 -6.56
C GLU A 51 -2.56 1.04 -7.40
N ARG A 52 -2.43 1.34 -8.70
CA ARG A 52 -3.57 1.36 -9.64
C ARG A 52 -4.24 -0.01 -9.74
N GLU A 53 -3.45 -1.08 -9.80
CA GLU A 53 -3.98 -2.45 -9.87
C GLU A 53 -4.68 -2.86 -8.57
N ALA A 54 -4.11 -2.48 -7.41
CA ALA A 54 -4.73 -2.70 -6.11
C ALA A 54 -5.99 -1.85 -5.92
N TYR A 55 -6.04 -0.65 -6.46
CA TYR A 55 -7.24 0.19 -6.44
C TYR A 55 -8.39 -0.45 -7.23
N LYS A 56 -8.09 -0.96 -8.43
CA LYS A 56 -9.07 -1.56 -9.34
C LYS A 56 -9.58 -2.91 -8.84
N ASN A 57 -8.69 -3.79 -8.42
CA ASN A 57 -9.01 -5.19 -8.11
C ASN A 57 -8.99 -5.51 -6.60
N GLY A 58 -8.70 -4.52 -5.75
CA GLY A 58 -8.64 -4.71 -4.31
C GLY A 58 -10.01 -4.82 -3.66
N MET A 59 -10.03 -5.46 -2.49
CA MET A 59 -11.21 -5.55 -1.64
C MET A 59 -11.43 -4.23 -0.88
N PRO A 60 -12.67 -3.80 -0.66
CA PRO A 60 -12.95 -2.66 0.22
C PRO A 60 -12.61 -3.01 1.67
N SER A 61 -12.13 -2.04 2.45
CA SER A 61 -11.98 -2.20 3.90
C SER A 61 -13.33 -2.28 4.61
N THR A 62 -13.45 -3.09 5.65
CA THR A 62 -14.70 -3.31 6.42
C THR A 62 -15.06 -2.14 7.34
N HIS A 63 -14.06 -1.47 7.92
CA HIS A 63 -14.26 -0.51 9.01
C HIS A 63 -13.80 0.93 8.72
N ALA A 64 -13.23 1.20 7.55
CA ALA A 64 -12.56 2.47 7.30
C ALA A 64 -13.17 3.26 6.14
N LYS A 65 -12.59 4.45 5.94
CA LYS A 65 -12.67 5.32 4.75
C LYS A 65 -12.66 4.49 3.44
N PRO A 66 -12.99 5.06 2.26
CA PRO A 66 -13.02 4.34 0.98
C PRO A 66 -11.62 3.87 0.52
N TRP A 67 -11.06 2.93 1.26
CA TRP A 67 -9.76 2.33 1.10
C TRP A 67 -9.93 1.00 0.39
N LYS A 68 -8.95 0.69 -0.46
CA LYS A 68 -8.83 -0.60 -1.14
C LYS A 68 -7.64 -1.34 -0.58
N LEU A 69 -7.83 -2.62 -0.31
CA LEU A 69 -6.81 -3.50 0.24
C LEU A 69 -6.53 -4.60 -0.77
N ARG A 70 -5.27 -5.01 -0.86
CA ARG A 70 -4.90 -6.14 -1.69
C ARG A 70 -3.73 -6.91 -1.11
N GLU A 71 -3.86 -8.23 -1.14
CA GLU A 71 -2.81 -9.19 -0.85
C GLU A 71 -2.13 -9.65 -2.13
N TYR A 72 -0.82 -9.92 -2.03
CA TYR A 72 0.02 -10.42 -3.12
C TYR A 72 0.74 -11.71 -2.70
N PRO A 73 1.04 -12.62 -3.64
CA PRO A 73 1.76 -13.86 -3.36
C PRO A 73 3.25 -13.65 -3.03
N GLN A 74 3.78 -12.44 -3.26
CA GLN A 74 5.16 -12.07 -3.04
C GLN A 74 5.25 -10.79 -2.21
N ALA A 75 6.36 -10.64 -1.47
CA ALA A 75 6.59 -9.44 -0.68
C ALA A 75 6.70 -8.22 -1.59
N ILE A 76 5.78 -7.27 -1.41
CA ILE A 76 5.71 -6.02 -2.15
C ILE A 76 6.42 -4.87 -1.41
N GLY A 77 6.77 -5.08 -0.16
CA GLY A 77 7.36 -4.05 0.67
C GLY A 77 7.67 -4.54 2.07
N ALA A 78 7.78 -3.59 2.97
CA ALA A 78 8.03 -3.80 4.38
C ALA A 78 7.22 -2.81 5.22
N SER A 79 6.77 -3.28 6.37
CA SER A 79 6.07 -2.49 7.38
C SER A 79 6.34 -3.12 8.74
N ASP A 80 6.51 -2.29 9.78
CA ASP A 80 6.71 -2.74 11.17
C ASP A 80 7.93 -3.68 11.34
N GLY A 81 8.99 -3.46 10.55
CA GLY A 81 10.20 -4.28 10.59
C GLY A 81 10.05 -5.66 9.95
N LYS A 82 8.95 -5.91 9.21
CA LYS A 82 8.64 -7.20 8.58
C LYS A 82 8.32 -7.02 7.11
N LEU A 83 8.45 -8.11 6.35
CA LEU A 83 7.98 -8.15 4.97
C LEU A 83 6.47 -7.93 4.92
N SER A 84 6.03 -7.14 3.94
CA SER A 84 4.65 -6.84 3.68
C SER A 84 4.24 -7.43 2.34
N TYR A 85 3.12 -8.15 2.36
CA TYR A 85 2.46 -8.75 1.21
C TYR A 85 1.15 -8.02 0.89
N TRP A 86 0.82 -7.00 1.69
CA TRP A 86 -0.46 -6.31 1.65
C TRP A 86 -0.26 -4.82 1.39
N VAL A 87 -1.10 -4.25 0.54
CA VAL A 87 -1.12 -2.81 0.27
C VAL A 87 -2.46 -2.23 0.68
N ARG A 88 -2.43 -1.02 1.22
CA ARG A 88 -3.60 -0.17 1.39
C ARG A 88 -3.52 0.97 0.38
N ILE A 89 -4.60 1.20 -0.34
CA ILE A 89 -4.77 2.31 -1.27
C ILE A 89 -5.82 3.25 -0.71
N GLU A 90 -5.47 4.53 -0.66
CA GLU A 90 -6.34 5.60 -0.23
C GLU A 90 -6.73 6.46 -1.41
N LEU A 91 -8.03 6.74 -1.54
CA LEU A 91 -8.56 7.72 -2.48
C LEU A 91 -8.87 9.01 -1.72
N SER A 92 -8.27 10.11 -2.15
CA SER A 92 -8.58 11.45 -1.64
C SER A 92 -8.70 12.44 -2.79
N ALA A 93 -9.84 13.11 -2.91
CA ALA A 93 -10.11 14.12 -3.94
C ALA A 93 -9.79 13.67 -5.39
N GLY A 94 -10.02 12.39 -5.72
CA GLY A 94 -9.74 11.84 -7.06
C GLY A 94 -8.29 11.38 -7.29
N VAL A 95 -7.42 11.53 -6.30
CA VAL A 95 -6.03 11.09 -6.32
C VAL A 95 -5.86 9.85 -5.44
N ILE A 96 -5.24 8.81 -5.99
CA ILE A 96 -4.85 7.62 -5.25
C ILE A 96 -3.39 7.68 -4.82
N HIS A 97 -3.13 7.16 -3.63
CA HIS A 97 -1.79 6.82 -3.14
C HIS A 97 -1.90 5.63 -2.20
N GLY A 98 -0.80 4.91 -2.03
CA GLY A 98 -0.79 3.73 -1.18
C GLY A 98 0.49 3.55 -0.39
N HIS A 99 0.43 2.56 0.49
CA HIS A 99 1.62 2.04 1.14
C HIS A 99 1.45 0.57 1.51
N PRO A 100 2.57 -0.16 1.67
CA PRO A 100 2.55 -1.48 2.27
C PRO A 100 2.04 -1.38 3.72
N ILE A 101 1.33 -2.41 4.17
CA ILE A 101 0.80 -2.50 5.54
C ILE A 101 1.22 -3.81 6.19
N SER A 102 1.15 -3.87 7.52
CA SER A 102 1.40 -5.12 8.24
C SER A 102 0.23 -6.10 8.07
N GLU A 103 0.49 -7.39 8.30
CA GLU A 103 -0.57 -8.40 8.32
C GLU A 103 -1.66 -8.07 9.36
N GLN A 104 -1.24 -7.59 10.52
CA GLN A 104 -2.16 -7.21 11.60
C GLN A 104 -3.07 -6.06 11.16
N GLU A 105 -2.53 -5.06 10.47
CA GLU A 105 -3.32 -3.98 9.92
C GLU A 105 -4.27 -4.47 8.82
N PHE A 106 -3.79 -5.31 7.90
CA PHE A 106 -4.64 -5.90 6.85
C PHE A 106 -5.81 -6.66 7.47
N ARG A 107 -5.54 -7.59 8.40
CA ARG A 107 -6.56 -8.34 9.12
C ARG A 107 -7.54 -7.41 9.83
N ARG A 108 -7.06 -6.37 10.52
CA ARG A 108 -7.94 -5.40 11.19
C ARG A 108 -8.87 -4.67 10.23
N LEU A 109 -8.44 -4.42 8.99
CA LEU A 109 -9.21 -3.71 7.99
C LEU A 109 -10.09 -4.62 7.12
N THR A 110 -9.94 -5.94 7.24
CA THR A 110 -10.76 -6.95 6.55
C THR A 110 -11.60 -7.83 7.49
N SER A 111 -11.43 -7.70 8.81
CA SER A 111 -12.23 -8.42 9.82
C SER A 111 -13.61 -7.82 9.99
#